data_AF-A0A8H9HW26-F1
#
_entry.id   AF-A0A8H9HW26-F1
#
_cell.length_a   1.000
_cell.length_b   1.000
_cell.length_c   1.000
_cell.angle_alpha   90.00
_cell.angle_beta   90.00
_cell.angle_gamma   90.00
#
_symmetry.space_group_name_H-M   'P 1'
#
loop_
_entity.id
_entity.type
_entity.pdbx_description
1 polymer ?
#
loop_
_entity_poly.entity_id
_entity_poly.type
_entity_poly.pdbx_seq_one_letter_code
_entity_poly.pdbx_strand_id
1 'polypeptide(L)'
;MHPAPDSATVPLDRQTIQALVSTLRQLEAFLDECDETVSDALEAHVGIRPAAESYSAILEGHAEALESALASPPRHVQMGDTSPQLRAIPVTFTVGKHDDRGEYLLHLRDYSPGQIWEPGMWSLLGGGREPQDATLEDTVRRELAEEADLDLADLSPFATEYASHDDGTTVPIAVYAGRWNGDPRELRLTEGVMLAWFAPDDLHRLRIADTTSALVRRHAAGLPPIRSGPAPAPAPAPAPAPAPAPAPAPAPAPAPAEHRPPSPHGTVPHIIGVHLYLERPDGTVLLGLRHPDSAFAPSTWHVLAGHCEQENAIDCLIREAREEAGLRIERRDVELVHVVHHIGQPRNPPRMALFFRARTWGGEPVLREPDKCTQWKFWDPAALPDDLVPYTRLAITKIRNGEPYSETGWPA
;
A
#
# COMPACT_ATOMS: atom_id res chain seq x y z
N MET A 1 -22.36 -7.85 -39.71
CA MET A 1 -20.90 -7.98 -39.94
C MET A 1 -20.48 -6.74 -40.74
N HIS A 2 -20.10 -5.68 -40.02
CA HIS A 2 -19.46 -4.48 -40.59
C HIS A 2 -17.96 -4.56 -40.24
N PRO A 3 -17.04 -4.20 -41.14
CA PRO A 3 -15.61 -4.21 -40.83
C PRO A 3 -15.22 -3.00 -39.97
N ALA A 4 -14.24 -3.20 -39.09
CA ALA A 4 -13.61 -2.15 -38.29
C ALA A 4 -12.80 -1.16 -39.18
N PRO A 5 -12.63 0.11 -38.78
CA PRO A 5 -11.84 1.07 -39.54
C PRO A 5 -10.33 0.87 -39.31
N ASP A 6 -9.56 1.01 -40.40
CA ASP A 6 -8.09 0.90 -40.45
C ASP A 6 -7.37 1.97 -39.61
N SER A 7 -6.25 1.59 -38.99
CA SER A 7 -5.34 2.50 -38.28
C SER A 7 -4.67 3.49 -39.24
N ALA A 8 -4.96 4.78 -39.06
CA ALA A 8 -4.34 5.84 -39.84
C ALA A 8 -2.88 6.04 -39.39
N THR A 9 -1.94 5.42 -40.11
CA THR A 9 -0.53 5.82 -40.08
C THR A 9 -0.41 7.20 -40.70
N VAL A 10 0.25 8.15 -40.02
CA VAL A 10 0.58 9.46 -40.61
C VAL A 10 1.88 9.30 -41.39
N PRO A 11 1.86 9.30 -42.74
CA PRO A 11 3.08 9.22 -43.52
C PRO A 11 3.83 10.55 -43.37
N LEU A 12 4.98 10.52 -42.71
CA LEU A 12 5.90 11.67 -42.71
C LEU A 12 6.74 11.60 -43.98
N ASP A 13 6.63 12.61 -44.83
CA ASP A 13 7.48 12.71 -46.01
C ASP A 13 8.93 13.05 -45.62
N ARG A 14 9.84 12.84 -46.58
CA ARG A 14 11.28 13.06 -46.36
C ARG A 14 11.59 14.48 -45.90
N GLN A 15 10.86 15.46 -46.40
CA GLN A 15 11.05 16.87 -46.07
C GLN A 15 10.64 17.16 -44.62
N THR A 16 9.56 16.55 -44.16
CA THR A 16 9.06 16.65 -42.79
C THR A 16 10.03 15.98 -41.81
N ILE A 17 10.57 14.81 -42.17
CA ILE A 17 11.58 14.12 -41.35
C ILE A 17 12.87 14.96 -41.27
N GLN A 18 13.32 15.57 -42.37
CA GLN A 18 14.49 16.46 -42.38
C GLN A 18 14.28 17.72 -41.51
N ALA A 19 13.10 18.32 -41.56
CA ALA A 19 12.76 19.47 -40.71
C ALA A 19 12.74 19.08 -39.23
N LEU A 20 12.23 17.90 -38.90
CA LEU A 20 12.20 17.37 -37.54
C LEU A 20 13.61 17.12 -37.00
N VAL A 21 14.47 16.46 -37.77
CA VAL A 21 15.90 16.26 -37.43
C VAL A 21 16.58 17.60 -37.16
N SER A 22 16.42 18.57 -38.05
CA SER A 22 17.02 19.91 -37.88
C SER A 22 16.53 20.59 -36.61
N THR A 23 15.27 20.41 -36.22
CA THR A 23 14.68 21.02 -35.02
C THR A 23 15.24 20.35 -33.77
N LEU A 24 15.34 19.01 -33.77
CA LEU A 24 15.90 18.24 -32.65
C LEU A 24 17.37 18.62 -32.40
N ARG A 25 18.19 18.74 -33.46
CA ARG A 25 19.60 19.16 -33.35
C ARG A 25 19.77 20.61 -32.84
N GLN A 26 18.85 21.51 -33.21
CA GLN A 26 18.87 22.89 -32.68
C GLN A 26 18.49 22.93 -31.20
N LEU A 27 17.55 22.08 -30.78
CA LEU A 27 17.13 21.97 -29.39
C LEU A 27 18.23 21.34 -28.53
N GLU A 28 18.90 20.30 -29.04
CA GLU A 28 20.08 19.66 -28.45
C GLU A 28 21.19 20.70 -28.20
N ALA A 29 21.60 21.42 -29.24
CA ALA A 29 22.65 22.45 -29.13
C ALA A 29 22.27 23.59 -28.16
N PHE A 30 20.99 24.00 -28.15
CA PHE A 30 20.51 24.99 -27.18
C PHE A 30 20.60 24.48 -25.74
N LEU A 31 20.30 23.21 -25.50
CA LEU A 31 20.34 22.60 -24.17
C LEU A 31 21.79 22.34 -23.69
N ASP A 32 22.70 22.01 -24.60
CA ASP A 32 24.14 21.90 -24.28
C ASP A 32 24.77 23.23 -23.86
N GLU A 33 24.28 24.35 -24.42
CA GLU A 33 24.73 25.70 -24.08
C GLU A 33 23.94 26.35 -22.93
N CYS A 34 22.93 25.66 -22.36
CA CYS A 34 22.14 26.19 -21.26
C CYS A 34 22.94 26.25 -19.96
N ASP A 35 23.24 27.47 -19.51
CA ASP A 35 23.75 27.69 -18.15
C ASP A 35 22.65 27.59 -17.09
N GLU A 36 23.04 27.55 -15.81
CA GLU A 36 22.09 27.42 -14.69
C GLU A 36 21.07 28.57 -14.63
N THR A 37 21.42 29.76 -15.12
CA THR A 37 20.49 30.91 -15.10
C THR A 37 19.37 30.71 -16.11
N VAL A 38 19.69 30.17 -17.28
CA VAL A 38 18.69 29.83 -18.31
C VAL A 38 17.88 28.61 -17.89
N SER A 39 18.50 27.59 -17.26
CA SER A 39 17.81 26.40 -16.76
C SER A 39 16.77 26.75 -15.69
N ASP A 40 17.11 27.62 -14.73
CA ASP A 40 16.18 28.09 -13.70
C ASP A 40 15.06 28.97 -14.30
N ALA A 41 15.34 29.74 -15.35
CA ALA A 41 14.32 30.53 -16.06
C ALA A 41 13.33 29.65 -16.84
N LEU A 42 13.82 28.58 -17.48
CA LEU A 42 12.99 27.58 -18.15
C LEU A 42 12.12 26.80 -17.16
N GLU A 43 12.68 26.43 -16.01
CA GLU A 43 11.91 25.81 -14.93
C GLU A 43 10.79 26.76 -14.46
N ALA A 44 11.11 28.04 -14.29
CA ALA A 44 10.12 29.03 -13.85
C ALA A 44 9.03 29.34 -14.90
N HIS A 45 9.34 29.30 -16.20
CA HIS A 45 8.39 29.71 -17.26
C HIS A 45 7.65 28.55 -17.93
N VAL A 46 8.31 27.41 -18.11
CA VAL A 46 7.76 26.25 -18.81
C VAL A 46 7.77 24.98 -17.96
N GLY A 47 8.22 25.05 -16.70
CA GLY A 47 8.15 23.94 -15.74
C GLY A 47 9.14 22.81 -16.02
N ILE A 48 10.15 23.07 -16.86
CA ILE A 48 11.15 22.07 -17.25
C ILE A 48 12.50 22.54 -16.70
N ARG A 49 13.11 21.72 -15.84
CA ARG A 49 14.50 21.91 -15.42
C ARG A 49 15.40 20.93 -16.16
N PRO A 50 16.00 21.32 -17.29
CA PRO A 50 16.88 20.42 -18.01
C PRO A 50 18.15 20.20 -17.18
N ALA A 51 18.38 18.96 -16.73
CA ALA A 51 19.74 18.49 -16.49
C ALA A 51 20.40 18.37 -17.87
N ALA A 52 21.09 19.42 -18.30
CA ALA A 52 21.50 19.66 -19.69
C ALA A 52 22.01 18.39 -20.41
N GLU A 53 22.86 17.60 -19.73
CA GLU A 53 23.48 16.39 -20.28
C GLU A 53 22.49 15.24 -20.55
N SER A 54 21.41 15.11 -19.77
CA SER A 54 20.46 13.98 -19.91
C SER A 54 19.42 14.20 -21.01
N TYR A 55 18.99 15.44 -21.24
CA TYR A 55 18.04 15.76 -22.30
C TYR A 55 18.73 15.82 -23.67
N SER A 56 19.96 16.35 -23.72
CA SER A 56 20.77 16.41 -24.94
C SER A 56 21.01 15.02 -25.53
N ALA A 57 21.46 14.07 -24.71
CA ALA A 57 21.70 12.68 -25.13
C ALA A 57 20.45 11.96 -25.68
N ILE A 58 19.26 12.30 -25.19
CA ILE A 58 18.00 11.72 -25.68
C ILE A 58 17.63 12.32 -27.04
N LEU A 59 17.78 13.63 -27.22
CA LEU A 59 17.52 14.32 -28.49
C LEU A 59 18.50 13.87 -29.57
N GLU A 60 19.77 13.67 -29.21
CA GLU A 60 20.81 13.10 -30.06
C GLU A 60 20.37 11.74 -30.61
N GLY A 61 19.98 10.80 -29.73
CA GLY A 61 19.55 9.46 -30.14
C GLY A 61 18.31 9.43 -31.05
N HIS A 62 17.36 10.33 -30.84
CA HIS A 62 16.20 10.46 -31.74
C HIS A 62 16.57 11.07 -33.10
N ALA A 63 17.46 12.07 -33.14
CA ALA A 63 17.94 12.66 -34.37
C ALA A 63 18.76 11.64 -35.21
N GLU A 64 19.63 10.86 -34.58
CA GLU A 64 20.41 9.79 -35.23
C GLU A 64 19.50 8.70 -35.84
N ALA A 65 18.45 8.30 -35.13
CA ALA A 65 17.49 7.30 -35.62
C ALA A 65 16.76 7.78 -36.88
N LEU A 66 16.38 9.06 -36.93
CA LEU A 66 15.71 9.68 -38.08
C LEU A 66 16.68 9.93 -39.25
N GLU A 67 17.94 10.30 -38.97
CA GLU A 67 19.00 10.45 -39.97
C GLU A 67 19.33 9.10 -40.64
N SER A 68 19.41 8.03 -39.84
CA SER A 68 19.58 6.65 -40.32
C SER A 68 18.43 6.21 -41.24
N ALA A 69 17.18 6.59 -40.89
CA ALA A 69 16.00 6.34 -41.72
C ALA A 69 16.04 7.13 -43.04
N LEU A 70 16.58 8.35 -43.05
CA LEU A 70 16.73 9.20 -44.25
C LEU A 70 17.84 8.74 -45.21
N ALA A 71 18.86 8.05 -44.70
CA ALA A 71 20.01 7.56 -45.45
C ALA A 71 19.76 6.22 -46.17
N SER A 72 18.71 5.49 -45.77
CA SER A 72 18.36 4.17 -46.34
C SER A 72 17.49 4.31 -47.61
N PRO A 73 17.79 3.60 -48.72
CA PRO A 73 16.94 3.64 -49.92
C PRO A 73 15.58 2.94 -49.66
N PRO A 74 14.49 3.34 -50.33
CA PRO A 74 13.17 2.79 -50.06
C PRO A 74 13.13 1.32 -50.51
N ARG A 75 13.19 0.39 -49.55
CA ARG A 75 12.92 -1.03 -49.82
C ARG A 75 11.50 -1.36 -49.39
N HIS A 76 10.72 -1.90 -50.32
CA HIS A 76 9.64 -2.82 -49.95
C HIS A 76 10.27 -4.02 -49.24
N VAL A 77 10.12 -4.05 -47.92
CA VAL A 77 10.47 -5.19 -47.07
C VAL A 77 9.15 -5.74 -46.55
N GLN A 78 8.81 -6.97 -46.92
CA GLN A 78 7.94 -7.79 -46.07
C GLN A 78 8.72 -8.02 -44.78
N MET A 79 8.34 -7.30 -43.73
CA MET A 79 8.98 -7.37 -42.42
C MET A 79 8.17 -8.33 -41.56
N GLY A 80 8.77 -9.48 -41.25
CA GLY A 80 8.34 -10.28 -40.11
C GLY A 80 8.52 -9.45 -38.85
N ASP A 81 7.45 -9.41 -38.06
CA ASP A 81 7.30 -8.98 -36.68
C ASP A 81 8.57 -8.57 -35.90
N THR A 82 9.13 -7.41 -36.22
CA THR A 82 10.02 -6.64 -35.33
C THR A 82 9.69 -5.16 -35.47
N SER A 83 8.45 -4.78 -35.09
CA SER A 83 8.19 -3.38 -34.75
C SER A 83 8.96 -3.06 -33.47
N PRO A 84 9.65 -1.91 -33.35
CA PRO A 84 9.97 -1.38 -32.04
C PRO A 84 8.62 -1.13 -31.37
N GLN A 85 8.22 -2.02 -30.48
CA GLN A 85 7.02 -1.84 -29.68
C GLN A 85 7.20 -0.49 -28.97
N LEU A 86 6.37 0.49 -29.33
CA LEU A 86 6.11 1.63 -28.47
C LEU A 86 5.63 1.03 -27.15
N ARG A 87 6.57 0.85 -26.22
CA ARG A 87 6.28 0.30 -24.89
C ARG A 87 5.31 1.27 -24.23
N ALA A 88 4.18 0.74 -23.78
CA ALA A 88 3.07 1.49 -23.21
C ALA A 88 3.58 2.49 -22.17
N ILE A 89 3.16 3.74 -22.28
CA ILE A 89 3.33 4.74 -21.21
C ILE A 89 2.22 4.43 -20.20
N PRO A 90 2.54 3.93 -18.99
CA PRO A 90 1.53 3.76 -17.96
C PRO A 90 1.03 5.13 -17.53
N VAL A 91 -0.24 5.25 -17.18
CA VAL A 91 -0.80 6.49 -16.66
C VAL A 91 -1.44 6.18 -15.32
N THR A 92 -1.15 6.99 -14.32
CA THR A 92 -1.60 6.79 -12.95
C THR A 92 -2.30 8.05 -12.48
N PHE A 93 -3.35 7.97 -11.68
CA PHE A 93 -4.09 9.17 -11.28
C PHE A 93 -4.22 9.34 -9.77
N THR A 94 -4.14 10.58 -9.31
CA THR A 94 -4.49 11.01 -7.96
C THR A 94 -5.91 11.56 -7.96
N VAL A 95 -6.85 10.84 -7.33
CA VAL A 95 -8.15 11.43 -6.97
C VAL A 95 -8.03 12.02 -5.58
N GLY A 96 -8.15 13.36 -5.49
CA GLY A 96 -8.26 14.07 -4.23
C GLY A 96 -9.73 14.35 -3.89
N LYS A 97 -10.11 14.20 -2.62
CA LYS A 97 -11.41 14.62 -2.11
C LYS A 97 -11.43 16.14 -1.92
N HIS A 98 -12.45 16.80 -2.46
CA HIS A 98 -12.73 18.23 -2.28
C HIS A 98 -13.57 18.51 -1.00
N ASP A 99 -13.71 17.57 -0.06
CA ASP A 99 -14.45 17.83 1.18
C ASP A 99 -13.60 18.55 2.26
N ASP A 100 -12.67 19.42 1.87
CA ASP A 100 -11.84 20.20 2.80
C ASP A 100 -11.00 19.34 3.79
N ARG A 101 -10.84 18.03 3.56
CA ARG A 101 -10.00 17.14 4.39
C ARG A 101 -8.68 16.72 3.78
N GLY A 102 -8.49 16.90 2.47
CA GLY A 102 -7.24 16.58 1.77
C GLY A 102 -6.93 15.08 1.67
N GLU A 103 -7.97 14.23 1.63
CA GLU A 103 -7.83 12.77 1.49
C GLU A 103 -7.68 12.34 0.01
N TYR A 104 -7.03 11.21 -0.22
CA TYR A 104 -6.74 10.64 -1.53
C TYR A 104 -7.40 9.27 -1.68
N LEU A 105 -8.02 9.02 -2.84
CA LEU A 105 -8.60 7.73 -3.16
C LEU A 105 -7.47 6.80 -3.57
N LEU A 106 -7.26 5.75 -2.80
CA LEU A 106 -6.31 4.69 -3.12
C LEU A 106 -7.04 3.39 -3.39
N HIS A 107 -6.38 2.56 -4.18
CA HIS A 107 -6.82 1.24 -4.58
C HIS A 107 -5.89 0.19 -3.99
N LEU A 108 -6.49 -0.80 -3.32
CA LEU A 108 -5.75 -1.98 -2.89
C LEU A 108 -5.71 -2.98 -4.04
N ARG A 109 -4.53 -3.19 -4.60
CA ARG A 109 -4.31 -4.11 -5.73
C ARG A 109 -4.57 -5.55 -5.32
N ASP A 110 -4.94 -6.38 -6.29
CA ASP A 110 -5.02 -7.83 -6.10
C ASP A 110 -3.69 -8.41 -5.61
N TYR A 111 -3.75 -9.56 -4.97
CA TYR A 111 -2.54 -10.30 -4.60
C TYR A 111 -2.26 -11.42 -5.62
N SER A 112 -1.70 -11.03 -6.77
CA SER A 112 -1.32 -11.94 -7.87
C SER A 112 0.17 -11.82 -8.23
N PRO A 113 1.09 -12.35 -7.39
CA PRO A 113 2.53 -12.20 -7.61
C PRO A 113 3.01 -12.75 -8.96
N GLY A 114 3.86 -11.97 -9.64
CA GLY A 114 4.42 -12.32 -10.95
C GLY A 114 3.48 -12.12 -12.14
N GLN A 115 2.23 -11.71 -11.91
CA GLN A 115 1.27 -11.35 -12.96
C GLN A 115 0.98 -9.85 -13.00
N ILE A 116 1.03 -9.20 -11.84
CA ILE A 116 0.81 -7.76 -11.71
C ILE A 116 1.98 -7.11 -10.97
N TRP A 117 2.22 -5.84 -11.28
CA TRP A 117 3.17 -5.00 -10.55
C TRP A 117 2.67 -4.79 -9.11
N GLU A 118 3.57 -4.90 -8.13
CA GLU A 118 3.31 -4.57 -6.72
C GLU A 118 2.02 -5.21 -6.12
N PRO A 119 1.90 -6.55 -6.14
CA PRO A 119 0.71 -7.26 -5.66
C PRO A 119 0.42 -6.99 -4.18
N GLY A 120 -0.86 -6.73 -3.86
CA GLY A 120 -1.32 -6.44 -2.49
C GLY A 120 -0.82 -5.12 -1.91
N MET A 121 -0.31 -4.22 -2.74
CA MET A 121 0.04 -2.86 -2.35
C MET A 121 -1.16 -1.92 -2.57
N TRP A 122 -1.27 -0.91 -1.72
CA TRP A 122 -2.08 0.26 -2.02
C TRP A 122 -1.38 1.07 -3.11
N SER A 123 -2.12 1.46 -4.12
CA SER A 123 -1.64 2.29 -5.21
C SER A 123 -2.70 3.29 -5.62
N LEU A 124 -2.29 4.17 -6.51
CA LEU A 124 -3.20 4.93 -7.35
C LEU A 124 -3.74 4.00 -8.44
N LEU A 125 -4.98 4.25 -8.83
CA LEU A 125 -5.62 3.60 -9.97
C LEU A 125 -4.99 4.11 -11.28
N GLY A 126 -5.15 3.34 -12.35
CA GLY A 126 -4.63 3.65 -13.67
C GLY A 126 -3.89 2.48 -14.32
N GLY A 127 -3.70 2.60 -15.62
CA GLY A 127 -3.20 1.51 -16.47
C GLY A 127 -2.45 2.00 -17.70
N GLY A 128 -2.19 1.07 -18.61
CA GLY A 128 -1.39 1.31 -19.80
C GLY A 128 -2.18 2.01 -20.89
N ARG A 129 -1.52 2.88 -21.66
CA ARG A 129 -2.12 3.42 -22.88
C ARG A 129 -2.47 2.31 -23.88
N GLU A 130 -3.69 2.34 -24.38
CA GLU A 130 -4.18 1.43 -25.43
C GLU A 130 -4.26 2.12 -26.81
N PRO A 131 -4.26 1.38 -27.93
CA PRO A 131 -4.26 1.94 -29.27
C PRO A 131 -5.43 2.90 -29.58
N GLN A 132 -6.56 2.72 -28.91
CA GLN A 132 -7.74 3.58 -29.06
C GLN A 132 -7.66 4.90 -28.27
N ASP A 133 -6.69 5.04 -27.36
CA ASP A 133 -6.55 6.24 -26.54
C ASP A 133 -5.89 7.36 -27.38
N ALA A 134 -6.69 8.35 -27.76
CA ALA A 134 -6.23 9.48 -28.57
C ALA A 134 -5.25 10.38 -27.79
N THR A 135 -5.46 10.55 -26.48
CA THR A 135 -4.62 11.32 -25.57
C THR A 135 -4.32 10.55 -24.28
N LEU A 136 -3.34 11.00 -23.49
CA LEU A 136 -3.08 10.43 -22.16
C LEU A 136 -4.23 10.71 -21.17
N GLU A 137 -4.96 11.80 -21.37
CA GLU A 137 -6.17 12.07 -20.59
C GLU A 137 -7.27 11.05 -20.92
N ASP A 138 -7.42 10.67 -22.19
CA ASP A 138 -8.35 9.61 -22.61
C ASP A 138 -7.99 8.26 -21.98
N THR A 139 -6.69 7.94 -21.89
CA THR A 139 -6.22 6.76 -21.14
C THR A 139 -6.70 6.81 -19.70
N VAL A 140 -6.45 7.91 -18.97
CA VAL A 140 -6.88 8.02 -17.56
C VAL A 140 -8.39 7.88 -17.40
N ARG A 141 -9.16 8.52 -18.28
CA ARG A 141 -10.62 8.46 -18.26
C ARG A 141 -11.14 7.05 -18.51
N ARG A 142 -10.54 6.33 -19.45
CA ARG A 142 -10.88 4.92 -19.72
C ARG A 142 -10.56 4.05 -18.51
N GLU A 143 -9.34 4.13 -17.98
CA GLU A 143 -8.91 3.32 -16.83
C GLU A 143 -9.78 3.59 -15.59
N LEU A 144 -10.08 4.86 -15.30
CA LEU A 144 -11.03 5.26 -14.26
C LEU A 144 -12.41 4.59 -14.41
N ALA A 145 -12.94 4.60 -15.62
CA ALA A 145 -14.26 4.04 -15.94
C ALA A 145 -14.23 2.50 -15.90
N GLU A 146 -13.18 1.88 -16.42
CA GLU A 146 -13.04 0.42 -16.48
C GLU A 146 -12.75 -0.16 -15.09
N GLU A 147 -11.79 0.38 -14.34
CA GLU A 147 -11.36 -0.15 -13.05
C GLU A 147 -12.36 0.14 -11.93
N ALA A 148 -13.02 1.31 -11.94
CA ALA A 148 -13.80 1.79 -10.81
C ALA A 148 -15.19 2.37 -11.15
N ASP A 149 -15.65 2.33 -12.41
CA ASP A 149 -16.89 3.00 -12.86
C ASP A 149 -16.91 4.49 -12.47
N LEU A 150 -15.73 5.12 -12.51
CA LEU A 150 -15.51 6.49 -12.06
C LEU A 150 -15.39 7.44 -13.26
N ASP A 151 -16.24 8.47 -13.30
CA ASP A 151 -16.16 9.54 -14.29
C ASP A 151 -15.88 10.88 -13.59
N LEU A 152 -14.80 11.55 -14.00
CA LEU A 152 -14.33 12.79 -13.39
C LEU A 152 -14.39 13.92 -14.41
N ALA A 153 -15.19 14.95 -14.12
CA ALA A 153 -15.27 16.13 -14.99
C ALA A 153 -13.92 16.87 -15.07
N ASP A 154 -13.28 17.05 -13.92
CA ASP A 154 -12.05 17.83 -13.78
C ASP A 154 -10.84 16.92 -13.59
N LEU A 155 -10.13 16.64 -14.69
CA LEU A 155 -8.81 15.99 -14.70
C LEU A 155 -7.78 17.00 -15.21
N SER A 156 -6.63 17.06 -14.54
CA SER A 156 -5.52 17.93 -14.93
C SER A 156 -4.19 17.19 -14.83
N PRO A 157 -3.26 17.35 -15.78
CA PRO A 157 -1.90 16.84 -15.65
C PRO A 157 -1.24 17.40 -14.39
N PHE A 158 -0.54 16.54 -13.65
CA PHE A 158 0.15 16.92 -12.42
C PHE A 158 1.66 16.73 -12.50
N ALA A 159 2.12 15.54 -12.90
CA ALA A 159 3.54 15.21 -12.93
C ALA A 159 3.84 14.10 -13.93
N THR A 160 5.12 13.86 -14.17
CA THR A 160 5.61 12.62 -14.80
C THR A 160 6.50 11.92 -13.79
N GLU A 161 6.13 10.70 -13.40
CA GLU A 161 6.95 9.81 -12.58
C GLU A 161 7.69 8.80 -13.46
N TYR A 162 8.62 8.06 -12.88
CA TYR A 162 9.41 7.08 -13.61
C TYR A 162 9.43 5.77 -12.84
N ALA A 163 9.01 4.67 -13.47
CA ALA A 163 9.13 3.34 -12.92
C ALA A 163 10.30 2.60 -13.58
N SER A 164 11.16 2.00 -12.78
CA SER A 164 12.29 1.20 -13.27
C SER A 164 11.94 -0.29 -13.20
N HIS A 165 12.14 -1.00 -14.29
CA HIS A 165 12.07 -2.45 -14.37
C HIS A 165 13.38 -3.08 -13.88
N ASP A 166 13.31 -4.36 -13.51
CA ASP A 166 14.47 -5.15 -13.05
C ASP A 166 15.60 -5.24 -14.09
N ASP A 167 15.30 -5.01 -15.38
CA ASP A 167 16.27 -4.96 -16.47
C ASP A 167 16.97 -3.59 -16.62
N GLY A 168 16.69 -2.64 -15.72
CA GLY A 168 17.23 -1.29 -15.72
C GLY A 168 16.50 -0.33 -16.67
N THR A 169 15.51 -0.79 -17.44
CA THR A 169 14.71 0.11 -18.27
C THR A 169 13.76 0.93 -17.42
N THR A 170 13.65 2.22 -17.75
CA THR A 170 12.77 3.15 -17.01
C THR A 170 11.65 3.62 -17.93
N VAL A 171 10.41 3.48 -17.48
CA VAL A 171 9.21 3.91 -18.21
C VAL A 171 8.61 5.16 -17.57
N PRO A 172 8.33 6.21 -18.34
CA PRO A 172 7.65 7.39 -17.83
C PRO A 172 6.19 7.06 -17.53
N ILE A 173 5.69 7.56 -16.41
CA ILE A 173 4.32 7.43 -15.96
C ILE A 173 3.72 8.84 -15.89
N ALA A 174 2.74 9.12 -16.74
CA ALA A 174 2.03 10.39 -16.63
C ALA A 174 1.08 10.35 -15.42
N VAL A 175 1.09 11.41 -14.62
CA VAL A 175 0.24 11.53 -13.43
C VAL A 175 -0.79 12.61 -13.63
N TYR A 176 -2.06 12.26 -13.50
CA TYR A 176 -3.18 13.20 -13.53
C TYR A 176 -3.79 13.36 -12.15
N ALA A 177 -4.24 14.57 -11.83
CA ALA A 177 -4.99 14.88 -10.63
C ALA A 177 -6.44 15.21 -10.97
N GLY A 178 -7.38 14.66 -10.21
CA GLY A 178 -8.80 14.96 -10.33
C GLY A 178 -9.48 15.09 -8.98
N ARG A 179 -10.71 15.62 -8.99
CA ARG A 179 -11.51 15.82 -7.78
C ARG A 179 -12.78 14.98 -7.79
N TRP A 180 -13.02 14.28 -6.69
CA TRP A 180 -14.23 13.48 -6.51
C TRP A 180 -14.64 13.40 -5.05
N ASN A 181 -15.94 13.41 -4.78
CA ASN A 181 -16.50 13.48 -3.42
C ASN A 181 -17.49 12.37 -3.09
N GLY A 182 -17.49 11.27 -3.85
CA GLY A 182 -18.38 10.15 -3.59
C GLY A 182 -17.86 9.18 -2.52
N ASP A 183 -18.66 8.15 -2.27
CA ASP A 183 -18.31 7.05 -1.37
C ASP A 183 -17.58 5.95 -2.15
N PRO A 184 -16.32 5.62 -1.84
CA PRO A 184 -15.57 4.57 -2.53
C PRO A 184 -16.26 3.20 -2.51
N ARG A 185 -17.14 2.97 -1.53
CA ARG A 185 -17.90 1.72 -1.38
C ARG A 185 -19.05 1.58 -2.38
N GLU A 186 -19.44 2.67 -3.03
CA GLU A 186 -20.49 2.68 -4.05
C GLU A 186 -19.92 2.43 -5.46
N LEU A 187 -18.60 2.57 -5.63
CA LEU A 187 -17.91 2.31 -6.89
C LEU A 187 -17.82 0.81 -7.17
N ARG A 188 -18.02 0.44 -8.43
CA ARG A 188 -17.87 -0.94 -8.90
C ARG A 188 -16.44 -1.16 -9.31
N LEU A 189 -15.69 -1.83 -8.44
CA LEU A 189 -14.31 -2.19 -8.73
C LEU A 189 -14.28 -3.48 -9.58
N THR A 190 -13.64 -3.41 -10.75
CA THR A 190 -13.47 -4.55 -11.66
C THR A 190 -12.11 -5.24 -11.53
N GLU A 191 -11.09 -4.49 -11.11
CA GLU A 191 -9.73 -4.96 -10.83
C GLU A 191 -9.31 -4.56 -9.41
N GLY A 192 -8.70 -5.46 -8.64
CA GLY A 192 -8.27 -5.26 -7.25
C GLY A 192 -9.34 -5.46 -6.18
N VAL A 193 -9.00 -5.13 -4.93
CA VAL A 193 -9.70 -5.60 -3.73
C VAL A 193 -10.65 -4.55 -3.16
N MET A 194 -10.23 -3.30 -3.06
CA MET A 194 -11.06 -2.22 -2.50
C MET A 194 -10.54 -0.82 -2.84
N LEU A 195 -11.43 0.15 -2.73
CA LEU A 195 -11.13 1.58 -2.76
C LEU A 195 -11.36 2.21 -1.39
N ALA A 196 -10.48 3.10 -0.97
CA ALA A 196 -10.65 3.84 0.28
C ALA A 196 -9.96 5.21 0.24
N TRP A 197 -10.49 6.12 1.05
CA TRP A 197 -9.92 7.45 1.28
C TRP A 197 -8.81 7.39 2.34
N PHE A 198 -7.67 8.03 2.07
CA PHE A 198 -6.57 8.16 3.03
C PHE A 198 -6.02 9.58 3.06
N ALA A 199 -5.78 10.10 4.26
CA ALA A 199 -5.01 11.33 4.43
C ALA A 199 -3.52 11.08 4.07
N PRO A 200 -2.80 12.07 3.52
CA PRO A 200 -1.35 11.98 3.27
C PRO A 200 -0.56 11.56 4.50
N ASP A 201 -1.00 11.99 5.69
CA ASP A 201 -0.35 11.63 6.94
C ASP A 201 -0.55 10.18 7.32
N ASP A 202 -1.62 9.51 6.88
CA ASP A 202 -1.88 8.10 7.18
C ASP A 202 -1.15 7.12 6.22
N LEU A 203 -0.55 7.60 5.13
CA LEU A 203 0.08 6.73 4.13
C LEU A 203 1.20 5.83 4.70
N HIS A 204 1.87 6.27 5.77
CA HIS A 204 2.91 5.48 6.46
C HIS A 204 2.39 4.19 7.10
N ARG A 205 1.06 4.04 7.20
CA ARG A 205 0.37 2.87 7.77
C ARG A 205 -0.05 1.87 6.70
N LEU A 206 0.10 2.23 5.43
CA LEU A 206 -0.30 1.43 4.29
C LEU A 206 0.91 0.70 3.74
N ARG A 207 0.65 -0.48 3.16
CA ARG A 207 1.63 -1.16 2.30
C ARG A 207 1.60 -0.47 0.93
N ILE A 208 2.30 0.64 0.79
CA ILE A 208 2.31 1.51 -0.41
C ILE A 208 3.76 1.75 -0.86
N ALA A 209 3.99 1.89 -2.17
CA ALA A 209 5.32 2.21 -2.67
C ALA A 209 5.79 3.59 -2.19
N ASP A 210 7.08 3.72 -1.89
CA ASP A 210 7.66 4.98 -1.43
C ASP A 210 7.49 6.09 -2.46
N THR A 211 7.59 5.76 -3.75
CA THR A 211 7.36 6.67 -4.88
C THR A 211 5.93 7.19 -4.88
N THR A 212 4.93 6.32 -4.76
CA THR A 212 3.51 6.69 -4.69
C THR A 212 3.20 7.52 -3.43
N SER A 213 3.76 7.14 -2.28
CA SER A 213 3.63 7.90 -1.03
C SER A 213 4.22 9.31 -1.14
N ALA A 214 5.41 9.44 -1.73
CA ALA A 214 6.06 10.72 -1.99
C ALA A 214 5.27 11.59 -2.99
N LEU A 215 4.73 10.98 -4.05
CA LEU A 215 3.89 11.65 -5.06
C LEU A 215 2.63 12.27 -4.42
N VAL A 216 1.91 11.50 -3.59
CA VAL A 216 0.71 12.00 -2.89
C VAL A 216 1.06 13.14 -1.94
N ARG A 217 2.13 13.01 -1.14
CA ARG A 217 2.58 14.07 -0.23
C ARG A 217 3.01 15.33 -0.97
N ARG A 218 3.69 15.19 -2.11
CA ARG A 218 4.11 16.30 -2.97
C ARG A 218 2.91 17.04 -3.56
N HIS A 219 1.89 16.30 -4.02
CA HIS A 219 0.64 16.90 -4.46
C HIS A 219 -0.05 17.65 -3.31
N ALA A 220 -0.12 17.06 -2.12
CA ALA A 220 -0.79 17.66 -0.97
C ALA A 220 -0.12 18.98 -0.54
N ALA A 221 1.22 19.03 -0.57
CA ALA A 221 2.00 20.22 -0.24
C ALA A 221 1.83 21.36 -1.25
N GLY A 222 1.46 21.06 -2.50
CA GLY A 222 1.22 22.05 -3.56
C GLY A 222 -0.17 22.69 -3.52
N LEU A 223 -1.10 22.18 -2.70
CA LEU A 223 -2.45 22.73 -2.58
C LEU A 223 -2.49 23.95 -1.65
N PRO A 224 -3.32 24.97 -1.95
CA PRO A 224 -3.51 26.11 -1.07
C PRO A 224 -4.06 25.65 0.30
N PRO A 225 -3.63 26.28 1.41
CA PRO A 225 -4.10 25.91 2.74
C PRO A 225 -5.63 26.03 2.85
N ILE A 226 -6.26 24.96 3.32
CA ILE A 226 -7.71 24.83 3.47
C ILE A 226 -8.20 25.93 4.43
N ARG A 227 -8.99 26.88 3.91
CA ARG A 227 -9.64 27.90 4.75
C ARG A 227 -10.88 27.28 5.37
N SER A 228 -10.87 27.07 6.68
CA SER A 228 -12.08 26.79 7.45
C SER A 228 -13.05 27.98 7.33
N GLY A 229 -14.08 27.83 6.49
CA GLY A 229 -15.16 28.82 6.36
C GLY A 229 -16.08 28.81 7.59
N PRO A 230 -16.65 29.95 8.01
CA PRO A 230 -17.59 29.98 9.11
C PRO A 230 -18.94 29.37 8.68
N ALA A 231 -19.54 28.59 9.60
CA ALA A 231 -20.83 27.93 9.38
C ALA A 231 -21.94 28.93 8.98
N PRO A 232 -22.84 28.58 8.04
CA PRO A 232 -23.91 29.47 7.60
C PRO A 232 -24.97 29.61 8.71
N ALA A 233 -25.44 30.84 8.92
CA ALA A 233 -26.50 31.17 9.87
C ALA A 233 -27.88 30.65 9.38
N PRO A 234 -28.79 30.27 10.30
CA PRO A 234 -30.10 29.74 9.92
C PRO A 234 -31.03 30.87 9.41
N ALA A 235 -31.72 30.61 8.29
CA ALA A 235 -32.70 31.52 7.71
C ALA A 235 -34.05 31.51 8.49
N PRO A 236 -34.85 32.59 8.44
CA PRO A 236 -36.08 32.72 9.23
C PRO A 236 -37.24 31.91 8.64
N ALA A 237 -38.10 31.39 9.51
CA ALA A 237 -39.23 30.51 9.18
C ALA A 237 -40.40 31.21 8.48
N PRO A 238 -41.08 30.59 7.49
CA PRO A 238 -42.35 31.07 6.94
C PRO A 238 -43.58 30.48 7.68
N ALA A 239 -44.70 31.20 7.61
CA ALA A 239 -45.99 30.89 8.24
C ALA A 239 -46.76 29.71 7.56
N PRO A 240 -47.74 29.07 8.24
CA PRO A 240 -48.20 27.73 7.87
C PRO A 240 -49.34 27.71 6.84
N ALA A 241 -49.33 26.71 5.97
CA ALA A 241 -50.42 26.29 5.09
C ALA A 241 -50.70 24.77 5.28
N PRO A 242 -51.88 24.26 4.90
CA PRO A 242 -52.53 23.12 5.57
C PRO A 242 -51.96 21.75 5.23
N ALA A 243 -52.22 20.80 6.15
CA ALA A 243 -51.53 19.52 6.29
C ALA A 243 -51.71 18.54 5.10
N PRO A 244 -50.62 17.92 4.62
CA PRO A 244 -50.66 16.67 3.88
C PRO A 244 -50.54 15.46 4.83
N ALA A 245 -50.98 14.30 4.33
CA ALA A 245 -51.04 12.99 5.00
C ALA A 245 -49.72 12.57 5.68
N PRO A 246 -49.75 11.70 6.72
CA PRO A 246 -48.58 11.43 7.55
C PRO A 246 -47.47 10.74 6.75
N ALA A 247 -46.34 11.44 6.64
CA ALA A 247 -45.09 10.87 6.14
C ALA A 247 -44.53 9.84 7.12
N PRO A 248 -43.80 8.82 6.65
CA PRO A 248 -43.10 7.87 7.52
C PRO A 248 -42.16 8.63 8.45
N ALA A 249 -42.09 8.20 9.71
CA ALA A 249 -41.27 8.84 10.73
C ALA A 249 -39.82 8.99 10.22
N PRO A 250 -39.21 10.18 10.35
CA PRO A 250 -37.83 10.38 9.93
C PRO A 250 -36.94 9.42 10.70
N ALA A 251 -36.05 8.74 9.97
CA ALA A 251 -34.98 7.96 10.57
C ALA A 251 -34.22 8.84 11.58
N PRO A 252 -33.79 8.30 12.73
CA PRO A 252 -33.02 9.07 13.70
C PRO A 252 -31.82 9.69 12.97
N ALA A 253 -31.59 10.99 13.21
CA ALA A 253 -30.46 11.69 12.64
C ALA A 253 -29.17 10.88 12.90
N PRO A 254 -28.26 10.78 11.91
CA PRO A 254 -26.98 10.14 12.14
C PRO A 254 -26.35 10.81 13.36
N ALA A 255 -25.96 10.01 14.34
CA ALA A 255 -25.18 10.51 15.47
C ALA A 255 -24.03 11.35 14.89
N PRO A 256 -23.75 12.56 15.44
CA PRO A 256 -22.63 13.35 14.97
C PRO A 256 -21.42 12.43 14.93
N ALA A 257 -20.76 12.37 13.77
CA ALA A 257 -19.53 11.60 13.59
C ALA A 257 -18.66 11.91 14.80
N GLU A 258 -18.43 10.89 15.64
CA GLU A 258 -17.57 11.04 16.79
C GLU A 258 -16.23 11.51 16.23
N HIS A 259 -15.93 12.80 16.40
CA HIS A 259 -14.57 13.29 16.38
C HIS A 259 -13.91 12.49 17.49
N ARG A 260 -13.35 11.32 17.14
CA ARG A 260 -12.44 10.63 18.02
C ARG A 260 -11.33 11.65 18.24
N PRO A 261 -11.19 12.19 19.47
CA PRO A 261 -10.11 13.12 19.72
C PRO A 261 -8.80 12.46 19.29
N PRO A 262 -7.79 13.23 18.83
CA PRO A 262 -6.46 12.68 18.66
C PRO A 262 -6.14 11.85 19.88
N SER A 263 -5.55 10.65 19.69
CA SER A 263 -5.16 9.77 20.78
C SER A 263 -4.55 10.63 21.87
N PRO A 264 -5.10 10.62 23.11
CA PRO A 264 -4.68 11.55 24.13
C PRO A 264 -3.15 11.51 24.23
N HIS A 265 -2.52 12.67 24.38
CA HIS A 265 -1.07 12.76 24.55
C HIS A 265 -0.62 11.72 25.59
N GLY A 266 0.22 10.77 25.17
CA GLY A 266 0.64 9.64 26.00
C GLY A 266 0.07 8.25 25.62
N THR A 267 -0.68 8.12 24.53
CA THR A 267 -1.03 6.79 23.99
C THR A 267 0.23 6.10 23.45
N VAL A 268 0.55 4.92 23.98
CA VAL A 268 1.74 4.14 23.60
C VAL A 268 1.32 2.97 22.71
N PRO A 269 2.03 2.65 21.62
CA PRO A 269 1.78 1.42 20.87
C PRO A 269 2.23 0.20 21.68
N HIS A 270 1.38 -0.84 21.72
CA HIS A 270 1.70 -2.12 22.36
C HIS A 270 2.00 -3.16 21.28
N ILE A 271 3.13 -3.85 21.42
CA ILE A 271 3.45 -4.99 20.55
C ILE A 271 2.52 -6.16 20.91
N ILE A 272 2.00 -6.87 19.90
CA ILE A 272 1.24 -8.10 20.11
C ILE A 272 2.19 -9.28 19.96
N GLY A 273 2.36 -10.04 21.04
CA GLY A 273 2.98 -11.37 20.99
C GLY A 273 1.89 -12.44 21.07
N VAL A 274 2.06 -13.53 20.34
CA VAL A 274 1.20 -14.71 20.46
C VAL A 274 1.99 -15.84 21.09
N HIS A 275 1.34 -16.60 21.96
CA HIS A 275 1.95 -17.64 22.76
C HIS A 275 1.06 -18.88 22.75
N LEU A 276 1.62 -20.03 22.42
CA LEU A 276 0.89 -21.29 22.40
C LEU A 276 0.99 -22.00 23.75
N TYR A 277 -0.13 -22.08 24.46
CA TYR A 277 -0.33 -22.97 25.59
C TYR A 277 -0.81 -24.34 25.08
N LEU A 278 0.14 -25.22 24.77
CA LEU A 278 -0.16 -26.57 24.29
C LEU A 278 -0.14 -27.55 25.47
N GLU A 279 -1.31 -28.02 25.88
CA GLU A 279 -1.48 -28.95 27.01
C GLU A 279 -1.92 -30.33 26.49
N ARG A 280 -1.22 -31.39 26.91
CA ARG A 280 -1.61 -32.77 26.64
C ARG A 280 -2.72 -33.22 27.58
N PRO A 281 -3.48 -34.29 27.25
CA PRO A 281 -4.50 -34.83 28.13
C PRO A 281 -4.01 -35.26 29.53
N ASP A 282 -2.71 -35.50 29.69
CA ASP A 282 -2.07 -35.79 30.98
C ASP A 282 -1.76 -34.53 31.82
N GLY A 283 -2.12 -33.35 31.32
CA GLY A 283 -1.92 -32.05 31.98
C GLY A 283 -0.52 -31.45 31.76
N THR A 284 0.36 -32.10 31.01
CA THR A 284 1.71 -31.56 30.73
C THR A 284 1.67 -30.51 29.64
N VAL A 285 2.50 -29.48 29.77
CA VAL A 285 2.55 -28.33 28.85
C VAL A 285 3.83 -28.28 28.05
N LEU A 286 3.75 -27.97 26.76
CA LEU A 286 4.92 -27.87 25.88
C LEU A 286 5.72 -26.60 26.18
N LEU A 287 7.03 -26.77 26.40
CA LEU A 287 8.00 -25.69 26.44
C LEU A 287 9.14 -25.98 25.46
N GLY A 288 9.71 -24.91 24.91
CA GLY A 288 10.91 -24.89 24.09
C GLY A 288 12.09 -24.26 24.83
N LEU A 289 13.25 -24.88 24.79
CA LEU A 289 14.50 -24.30 25.28
C LEU A 289 15.06 -23.38 24.19
N ARG A 290 15.16 -22.09 24.50
CA ARG A 290 15.66 -21.09 23.55
C ARG A 290 17.15 -21.28 23.29
N HIS A 291 17.57 -21.04 22.05
CA HIS A 291 18.98 -21.14 21.66
C HIS A 291 19.87 -20.22 22.51
N PRO A 292 21.13 -20.60 22.83
CA PRO A 292 22.06 -19.76 23.58
C PRO A 292 22.32 -18.39 22.96
N ASP A 293 22.21 -18.28 21.64
CA ASP A 293 22.42 -17.02 20.90
C ASP A 293 21.14 -16.18 20.79
N SER A 294 20.05 -16.57 21.47
CA SER A 294 18.79 -15.83 21.38
C SER A 294 18.91 -14.43 21.98
N ALA A 295 18.50 -13.41 21.22
CA ALA A 295 18.47 -12.02 21.68
C ALA A 295 17.56 -11.78 22.90
N PHE A 296 16.58 -12.65 23.11
CA PHE A 296 15.68 -12.63 24.26
C PHE A 296 15.77 -13.96 25.00
N ALA A 297 16.01 -13.92 26.31
CA ALA A 297 16.03 -15.07 27.22
C ALA A 297 16.83 -16.28 26.66
N PRO A 298 18.14 -16.11 26.37
CA PRO A 298 18.99 -17.20 25.90
C PRO A 298 19.04 -18.34 26.92
N SER A 299 19.10 -19.59 26.45
CA SER A 299 19.18 -20.79 27.30
C SER A 299 18.09 -20.84 28.38
N THR A 300 16.90 -20.33 28.09
CA THR A 300 15.76 -20.28 29.01
C THR A 300 14.57 -20.96 28.36
N TRP A 301 13.80 -21.73 29.13
CA TRP A 301 12.55 -22.33 28.67
C TRP A 301 11.48 -21.27 28.44
N HIS A 302 10.71 -21.44 27.38
CA HIS A 302 9.59 -20.59 27.01
C HIS A 302 8.48 -21.43 26.36
N VAL A 303 7.28 -20.89 26.24
CA VAL A 303 6.28 -21.49 25.33
C VAL A 303 6.64 -21.15 23.89
N LEU A 304 6.11 -21.91 22.93
CA LEU A 304 6.17 -21.52 21.52
C LEU A 304 5.51 -20.15 21.36
N ALA A 305 6.22 -19.20 20.75
CA ALA A 305 5.80 -17.81 20.75
C ALA A 305 6.36 -17.06 19.55
N GLY A 306 5.54 -16.18 18.99
CA GLY A 306 5.92 -15.33 17.86
C GLY A 306 5.42 -13.90 18.01
N HIS A 307 5.93 -13.03 17.15
CA HIS A 307 5.45 -11.67 17.04
C HIS A 307 4.36 -11.64 15.98
N CYS A 308 3.22 -11.05 16.34
CA CYS A 308 2.16 -10.84 15.36
C CYS A 308 2.65 -9.85 14.31
N GLU A 309 2.70 -10.32 13.07
CA GLU A 309 2.98 -9.47 11.91
C GLU A 309 1.70 -8.76 11.45
N GLN A 310 1.59 -8.39 10.17
CA GLN A 310 0.37 -7.85 9.59
C GLN A 310 -0.66 -8.96 9.30
N GLU A 311 -1.06 -9.65 10.36
CA GLU A 311 -2.03 -10.73 10.38
C GLU A 311 -2.85 -10.66 11.68
N ASN A 312 -3.92 -11.46 11.81
CA ASN A 312 -4.59 -11.57 13.11
C ASN A 312 -3.87 -12.59 14.01
N ALA A 313 -4.04 -12.43 15.33
CA ALA A 313 -3.32 -13.22 16.32
C ALA A 313 -3.51 -14.74 16.20
N ILE A 314 -4.66 -15.21 15.69
CA ILE A 314 -4.89 -16.65 15.52
C ILE A 314 -4.11 -17.18 14.31
N ASP A 315 -4.10 -16.45 13.20
CA ASP A 315 -3.32 -16.85 12.02
C ASP A 315 -1.81 -16.82 12.31
N CYS A 316 -1.36 -15.81 13.07
CA CYS A 316 0.01 -15.76 13.59
C CYS A 316 0.34 -17.02 14.40
N LEU A 317 -0.50 -17.38 15.38
CA LEU A 317 -0.29 -18.57 16.20
C LEU A 317 -0.19 -19.84 15.36
N ILE A 318 -1.05 -20.00 14.35
CA ILE A 318 -1.07 -21.18 13.48
C ILE A 318 0.19 -21.23 12.61
N ARG A 319 0.61 -20.09 12.05
CA ARG A 319 1.85 -19.97 11.27
C ARG A 319 3.06 -20.34 12.12
N GLU A 320 3.23 -19.71 13.29
CA GLU A 320 4.35 -19.95 14.20
C GLU A 320 4.39 -21.41 14.68
N ALA A 321 3.23 -21.99 15.04
CA ALA A 321 3.14 -23.39 15.45
C ALA A 321 3.61 -24.36 14.35
N ARG A 322 3.31 -24.03 13.09
CA ARG A 322 3.72 -24.81 11.92
C ARG A 322 5.21 -24.61 11.61
N GLU A 323 5.69 -23.37 11.66
CA GLU A 323 7.06 -22.98 11.32
C GLU A 323 8.06 -23.51 12.34
N GLU A 324 7.85 -23.27 13.65
CA GLU A 324 8.83 -23.64 14.69
C GLU A 324 8.76 -25.12 15.10
N ALA A 325 7.55 -25.69 15.12
CA ALA A 325 7.29 -27.00 15.72
C ALA A 325 6.65 -28.04 14.78
N GLY A 326 6.24 -27.66 13.56
CA GLY A 326 5.58 -28.56 12.62
C GLY A 326 4.15 -28.96 13.01
N LEU A 327 3.55 -28.25 13.96
CA LEU A 327 2.21 -28.53 14.46
C LEU A 327 1.15 -28.01 13.49
N ARG A 328 0.07 -28.78 13.33
CA ARG A 328 -1.10 -28.41 12.54
C ARG A 328 -2.27 -28.13 13.47
N ILE A 329 -2.70 -26.88 13.53
CA ILE A 329 -3.79 -26.42 14.39
C ILE A 329 -4.87 -25.82 13.50
N GLU A 330 -6.11 -26.23 13.71
CA GLU A 330 -7.27 -25.65 13.02
C GLU A 330 -7.79 -24.44 13.80
N ARG A 331 -8.23 -23.39 13.09
CA ARG A 331 -8.73 -22.14 13.71
C ARG A 331 -9.83 -22.37 14.75
N ARG A 332 -10.72 -23.34 14.49
CA ARG A 332 -11.82 -23.70 15.40
C ARG A 332 -11.37 -24.31 16.73
N ASP A 333 -10.13 -24.76 16.81
CA ASP A 333 -9.58 -25.42 18.00
C ASP A 333 -8.73 -24.48 18.85
N VAL A 334 -8.58 -23.22 18.42
CA VAL A 334 -7.85 -22.16 19.12
C VAL A 334 -8.78 -21.41 20.07
N GLU A 335 -8.30 -21.16 21.28
CA GLU A 335 -9.01 -20.42 22.33
C GLU A 335 -8.07 -19.46 23.04
N LEU A 336 -8.44 -18.19 23.17
CA LEU A 336 -7.69 -17.25 24.01
C LEU A 336 -7.93 -17.60 25.48
N VAL A 337 -6.86 -17.92 26.21
CA VAL A 337 -6.96 -18.39 27.61
C VAL A 337 -6.32 -17.43 28.60
N HIS A 338 -5.40 -16.57 28.16
CA HIS A 338 -4.79 -15.57 29.03
C HIS A 338 -4.18 -14.42 28.24
N VAL A 339 -4.10 -13.25 28.87
CA VAL A 339 -3.37 -12.09 28.36
C VAL A 339 -2.41 -11.60 29.45
N VAL A 340 -1.13 -11.50 29.11
CA VAL A 340 -0.15 -10.81 29.98
C VAL A 340 0.17 -9.46 29.38
N HIS A 341 -0.18 -8.41 30.13
CA HIS A 341 0.19 -7.06 29.81
C HIS A 341 1.49 -6.68 30.53
N HIS A 342 2.60 -6.59 29.79
CA HIS A 342 3.90 -6.39 30.40
C HIS A 342 4.71 -5.27 29.77
N ILE A 343 5.44 -4.56 30.62
CA ILE A 343 6.53 -3.68 30.20
C ILE A 343 7.85 -4.44 30.42
N GLY A 344 8.66 -4.50 29.37
CA GLY A 344 10.01 -5.04 29.43
C GLY A 344 11.01 -4.02 29.99
N GLN A 345 12.21 -3.97 29.41
CA GLN A 345 13.20 -2.96 29.78
C GLN A 345 12.74 -1.54 29.39
N PRO A 346 13.23 -0.47 30.04
CA PRO A 346 12.74 0.91 29.89
C PRO A 346 12.81 1.53 28.46
N ARG A 347 13.31 0.80 27.46
CA ARG A 347 13.37 1.22 26.05
C ARG A 347 12.56 0.35 25.09
N ASN A 348 11.95 -0.74 25.57
CA ASN A 348 11.12 -1.59 24.74
C ASN A 348 9.66 -1.13 24.84
N PRO A 349 8.92 -1.05 23.72
CA PRO A 349 7.49 -0.80 23.76
C PRO A 349 6.79 -1.82 24.68
N PRO A 350 5.75 -1.41 25.42
CA PRO A 350 4.88 -2.33 26.14
C PRO A 350 4.35 -3.45 25.23
N ARG A 351 4.03 -4.61 25.81
CA ARG A 351 3.58 -5.78 25.04
C ARG A 351 2.33 -6.39 25.66
N MET A 352 1.39 -6.76 24.79
CA MET A 352 0.31 -7.68 25.12
C MET A 352 0.69 -9.07 24.60
N ALA A 353 0.97 -9.99 25.51
CA ALA A 353 1.22 -11.39 25.19
C ALA A 353 -0.12 -12.16 25.27
N LEU A 354 -0.62 -12.60 24.13
CA LEU A 354 -1.87 -13.34 23.98
C LEU A 354 -1.56 -14.84 24.03
N PHE A 355 -2.00 -15.50 25.09
CA PHE A 355 -1.85 -16.95 25.25
C PHE A 355 -3.07 -17.67 24.72
N PHE A 356 -2.85 -18.52 23.73
CA PHE A 356 -3.88 -19.34 23.13
C PHE A 356 -3.69 -20.81 23.46
N ARG A 357 -4.77 -21.49 23.81
CA ARG A 357 -4.83 -22.95 23.93
C ARG A 357 -5.29 -23.55 22.61
N ALA A 358 -4.60 -24.59 22.16
CA ALA A 358 -5.11 -25.47 21.11
C ALA A 358 -5.76 -26.70 21.76
N ARG A 359 -7.07 -26.87 21.57
CA ARG A 359 -7.83 -28.03 22.09
C ARG A 359 -7.42 -29.33 21.40
N THR A 360 -7.15 -29.24 20.10
CA THR A 360 -6.67 -30.35 19.27
C THR A 360 -5.64 -29.85 18.27
N TRP A 361 -4.68 -30.71 17.96
CA TRP A 361 -3.64 -30.44 16.97
C TRP A 361 -3.20 -31.75 16.32
N GLY A 362 -2.53 -31.65 15.17
CA GLY A 362 -1.91 -32.78 14.48
C GLY A 362 -0.40 -32.64 14.40
N GLY A 363 0.31 -33.76 14.47
CA GLY A 363 1.77 -33.83 14.46
C GLY A 363 2.38 -33.84 15.87
N GLU A 364 3.63 -34.25 15.95
CA GLU A 364 4.44 -34.14 17.17
C GLU A 364 5.38 -32.92 17.04
N PRO A 365 5.69 -32.22 18.15
CA PRO A 365 6.64 -31.11 18.12
C PRO A 365 8.01 -31.58 17.62
N VAL A 366 8.49 -30.97 16.54
CA VAL A 366 9.82 -31.22 15.97
C VAL A 366 10.60 -29.91 15.89
N LEU A 367 11.91 -29.96 16.07
CA LEU A 367 12.76 -28.77 15.96
C LEU A 367 12.93 -28.40 14.48
N ARG A 368 12.19 -27.39 14.02
CA ARG A 368 12.27 -26.90 12.64
C ARG A 368 13.19 -25.70 12.48
N GLU A 369 13.37 -24.92 13.55
CA GLU A 369 14.26 -23.76 13.61
C GLU A 369 15.32 -23.97 14.71
N PRO A 370 16.32 -24.83 14.45
CA PRO A 370 17.32 -25.22 15.46
C PRO A 370 18.21 -24.06 15.91
N ASP A 371 18.27 -22.98 15.12
CA ASP A 371 18.95 -21.72 15.43
C ASP A 371 18.20 -20.86 16.46
N LYS A 372 16.89 -21.10 16.65
CA LYS A 372 16.06 -20.37 17.62
C LYS A 372 15.68 -21.20 18.85
N CYS A 373 15.45 -22.49 18.67
CA CYS A 373 15.04 -23.43 19.72
C CYS A 373 15.89 -24.70 19.64
N THR A 374 16.43 -25.16 20.77
CA THR A 374 17.32 -26.33 20.84
C THR A 374 16.61 -27.59 21.32
N GLN A 375 15.47 -27.45 21.98
CA GLN A 375 14.75 -28.60 22.54
C GLN A 375 13.28 -28.30 22.79
N TRP A 376 12.39 -29.22 22.40
CA TRP A 376 10.99 -29.25 22.84
C TRP A 376 10.80 -30.28 23.96
N LYS A 377 10.06 -29.94 25.02
CA LYS A 377 9.74 -30.85 26.11
C LYS A 377 8.39 -30.52 26.76
N PHE A 378 7.63 -31.55 27.10
CA PHE A 378 6.44 -31.40 27.92
C PHE A 378 6.80 -31.42 29.41
N TRP A 379 6.30 -30.46 30.16
CA TRP A 379 6.56 -30.26 31.58
C TRP A 379 5.27 -30.34 32.39
N ASP A 380 5.36 -30.91 33.60
CA ASP A 380 4.29 -30.79 34.58
C ASP A 380 4.20 -29.32 35.05
N PRO A 381 3.03 -28.66 34.95
CA PRO A 381 2.85 -27.30 35.44
C PRO A 381 3.13 -27.12 36.94
N ALA A 382 3.12 -28.18 37.74
CA ALA A 382 3.49 -28.17 39.15
C ALA A 382 5.01 -28.32 39.39
N ALA A 383 5.77 -28.68 38.36
CA ALA A 383 7.22 -28.91 38.41
C ALA A 383 7.94 -28.28 37.21
N LEU A 384 7.60 -27.02 36.91
CA LEU A 384 8.21 -26.23 35.85
C LEU A 384 9.70 -25.95 36.14
N PRO A 385 10.57 -25.95 35.12
CA PRO A 385 12.01 -25.74 35.29
C PRO A 385 12.31 -24.37 35.88
N ASP A 386 13.38 -24.21 36.66
CA ASP A 386 13.73 -22.93 37.29
C ASP A 386 14.04 -21.85 36.25
N ASP A 387 14.78 -22.22 35.20
CA ASP A 387 15.16 -21.42 34.04
C ASP A 387 13.99 -21.26 33.05
N LEU A 388 12.88 -20.68 33.51
CA LEU A 388 11.69 -20.38 32.72
C LEU A 388 11.47 -18.87 32.62
N VAL A 389 11.11 -18.39 31.42
CA VAL A 389 10.75 -16.99 31.19
C VAL A 389 9.67 -16.55 32.22
N PRO A 390 9.91 -15.49 33.02
CA PRO A 390 9.06 -15.19 34.18
C PRO A 390 7.58 -15.00 33.87
N TYR A 391 7.26 -14.27 32.80
CA TYR A 391 5.87 -14.05 32.41
C TYR A 391 5.19 -15.32 31.88
N THR A 392 5.96 -16.29 31.37
CA THR A 392 5.44 -17.61 30.98
C THR A 392 5.04 -18.42 32.20
N ARG A 393 5.87 -18.43 33.25
CA ARG A 393 5.51 -19.07 34.52
C ARG A 393 4.23 -18.47 35.10
N LEU A 394 4.14 -17.14 35.09
CA LEU A 394 2.94 -16.42 35.51
C LEU A 394 1.72 -16.86 34.70
N ALA A 395 1.81 -16.80 33.36
CA ALA A 395 0.71 -17.17 32.48
C ALA A 395 0.25 -18.62 32.70
N ILE A 396 1.15 -19.59 32.79
CA ILE A 396 0.79 -21.00 33.06
C ILE A 396 0.04 -21.12 34.39
N THR A 397 0.52 -20.44 35.43
CA THR A 397 -0.15 -20.45 36.76
C THR A 397 -1.56 -19.87 36.66
N LYS A 398 -1.71 -18.75 35.96
CA LYS A 398 -2.97 -18.01 35.84
C LYS A 398 -3.99 -18.72 34.94
N ILE A 399 -3.53 -19.33 33.85
CA ILE A 399 -4.33 -20.20 32.99
C ILE A 399 -4.92 -21.36 33.79
N ARG A 400 -4.13 -22.00 34.66
CA ARG A 400 -4.61 -23.10 35.52
C ARG A 400 -5.64 -22.66 36.56
N ASN A 401 -5.58 -21.42 36.99
CA ASN A 401 -6.55 -20.84 37.90
C ASN A 401 -7.80 -20.27 37.19
N GLY A 402 -7.85 -20.31 35.85
CA GLY A 402 -8.93 -19.70 35.06
C GLY A 402 -8.92 -18.16 35.10
N GLU A 403 -7.78 -17.55 35.44
CA GLU A 403 -7.62 -16.10 35.48
C GLU A 403 -7.23 -15.61 34.08
N PRO A 404 -8.00 -14.73 33.41
CA PRO A 404 -7.79 -14.39 32.01
C PRO A 404 -6.75 -13.28 31.78
N TYR A 405 -6.30 -12.57 32.83
CA TYR A 405 -5.46 -11.39 32.69
C TYR A 405 -4.45 -11.24 33.83
N SER A 406 -3.24 -10.79 33.49
CA SER A 406 -2.20 -10.41 34.45
C SER A 406 -1.34 -9.25 33.95
N GLU A 407 -0.65 -8.58 34.87
CA GLU A 407 0.26 -7.47 34.61
C GLU A 407 1.65 -7.75 35.19
N THR A 408 2.71 -7.33 34.49
CA THR A 408 4.08 -7.39 35.03
C THR A 408 4.93 -6.20 34.61
N GLY A 409 5.77 -5.68 35.50
CA GLY A 409 6.70 -4.58 35.19
C GLY A 409 6.07 -3.18 35.26
N TRP A 410 4.78 -3.10 35.59
CA TRP A 410 4.10 -1.83 35.85
C TRP A 410 4.41 -1.32 37.26
N PRO A 411 4.52 0.01 37.47
CA PRO A 411 4.60 0.58 38.80
C PRO A 411 3.31 0.28 39.58
N ALA A 412 3.47 0.06 40.89
CA ALA A 412 2.38 -0.27 41.81
C ALA A 412 1.44 0.90 42.08
#